data_AF-A0A512HI73-F1
#
_entry.id   AF-A0A512HI73-F1
#
_cell.length_a   1.000
_cell.length_b   1.000
_cell.length_c   1.000
_cell.angle_alpha   90.00
_cell.angle_beta   90.00
_cell.angle_gamma   90.00
#
_symmetry.space_group_name_H-M   'P 1'
#
loop_
_entity.id
_entity.type
_entity.pdbx_description
1 polymer ?
#
loop_
_entity_poly.entity_id
_entity_poly.type
_entity_poly.pdbx_seq_one_letter_code
_entity_poly.pdbx_strand_id
1 'polypeptide(L)'
;MAKGSFAFPVSPERALALGEVHARPYALVKSERVIIQLAFMMDGGSAVHYSALAELSRTRGVAVPDRNVRHHAMPWGQGTLRWERHTEFSTWFWDGPLPDAFGGEIPAHPFGDGFSAPGPLMSGIRLEIRRDGPEIAAAMDLFDLTSLCYSDVKDGQATVMTDFRQDGDGLTRILVVDRSLSEAGRGALVQRLLDIETYRTLAMLGLPLAQTLSPDIRRSEDGLTAVTQRMKAHAREEADAMLTELTRLAAELEANAALSLYRFGASRAYEGIVRERIKTLDETPKPGYETLGSFLERRLAPAMRTCQSIEERQANLSRKLSRATALVRSWIDVELERQNSALLATMNRRAEMQLRLQQTVEGLSVAAISYYIVGLVGYAAKAVSHDLLPVDPAVITGLSVPLAVLSVWWVVRGIRKRHGEGH
;
A
#
# COMPACT_ATOMS: atom_id res chain seq x y z
N MET A 1 -13.65 43.22 35.84
CA MET A 1 -13.30 42.42 34.66
C MET A 1 -12.07 43.03 34.02
N ALA A 2 -10.90 42.40 34.19
CA ALA A 2 -9.65 42.90 33.62
C ALA A 2 -9.72 42.78 32.09
N LYS A 3 -9.62 43.91 31.37
CA LYS A 3 -9.41 43.92 29.92
C LYS A 3 -8.02 43.34 29.65
N GLY A 4 -7.94 42.06 29.32
CA GLY A 4 -6.69 41.41 28.94
C GLY A 4 -6.06 42.11 27.73
N SER A 5 -4.76 42.43 27.80
CA SER A 5 -4.07 43.37 26.90
C SER A 5 -3.77 42.83 25.48
N PHE A 6 -4.43 41.76 25.05
CA PHE A 6 -4.20 41.12 23.76
C PHE A 6 -5.51 40.55 23.18
N ALA A 7 -6.43 41.43 22.81
CA ALA A 7 -7.70 41.07 22.17
C ALA A 7 -7.52 40.89 20.64
N PHE A 8 -6.66 39.96 20.24
CA PHE A 8 -6.52 39.58 18.84
C PHE A 8 -7.47 38.44 18.46
N PRO A 9 -7.90 38.33 17.20
CA PRO A 9 -8.56 37.13 16.71
C PRO A 9 -7.64 35.92 16.90
N VAL A 10 -8.08 34.93 17.68
CA VAL A 10 -7.33 33.70 17.93
C VAL A 10 -7.82 32.64 16.93
N SER A 11 -6.88 32.00 16.22
CA SER A 11 -7.22 30.87 15.33
C SER A 11 -7.80 29.70 16.16
N PRO A 12 -8.89 29.06 15.71
CA PRO A 12 -9.47 27.89 16.40
C PRO A 12 -8.47 26.74 16.58
N GLU A 13 -7.55 26.58 15.64
CA GLU A 13 -6.51 25.54 15.63
C GLU A 13 -5.45 25.76 16.72
N ARG A 14 -5.27 27.00 17.20
CA ARG A 14 -4.24 27.32 18.19
C ARG A 14 -4.43 26.54 19.48
N ALA A 15 -5.66 26.44 19.99
CA ALA A 15 -5.94 25.72 21.22
C ALA A 15 -5.69 24.20 21.06
N LEU A 16 -6.04 23.65 19.90
CA LEU A 16 -5.79 22.24 19.56
C LEU A 16 -4.29 21.95 19.45
N ALA A 17 -3.55 22.79 18.74
CA ALA A 17 -2.09 22.63 18.58
C ALA A 17 -1.34 22.78 19.91
N LEU A 18 -1.66 23.82 20.70
CA LEU A 18 -1.04 24.01 22.02
C LEU A 18 -1.43 22.89 22.98
N GLY A 19 -2.68 22.42 22.93
CA GLY A 19 -3.16 21.29 23.70
C GLY A 19 -2.39 20.02 23.38
N GLU A 20 -2.19 19.70 22.10
CA GLU A 20 -1.45 18.49 21.68
C GLU A 20 0.02 18.52 22.16
N VAL A 21 0.71 19.66 22.07
CA VAL A 21 2.10 19.80 22.53
C VAL A 21 2.25 19.54 24.04
N HIS A 22 1.24 19.91 24.83
CA HIS A 22 1.25 19.75 26.29
C HIS A 22 0.47 18.52 26.78
N ALA A 23 -0.12 17.72 25.87
CA ALA A 23 -1.00 16.61 26.24
C ALA A 23 -0.28 15.42 26.90
N ARG A 24 1.06 15.42 26.91
CA ARG A 24 1.90 14.30 27.37
C ARG A 24 3.03 14.76 28.31
N PRO A 25 2.73 15.33 29.48
CA PRO A 25 3.77 15.62 30.46
C PRO A 25 4.37 14.31 31.00
N TYR A 26 5.69 14.22 31.06
CA TYR A 26 6.35 13.08 31.70
C TYR A 26 5.93 12.98 33.16
N ALA A 27 5.73 11.76 33.66
CA ALA A 27 5.49 11.56 35.07
C ALA A 27 6.71 12.03 35.88
N LEU A 28 6.46 12.84 36.92
CA LEU A 28 7.49 13.10 37.92
C LEU A 28 7.70 11.82 38.72
N VAL A 29 8.91 11.29 38.67
CA VAL A 29 9.28 10.02 39.32
C VAL A 29 10.19 10.35 40.49
N LYS A 30 9.84 9.85 41.69
CA LYS A 30 10.72 9.94 42.88
C LYS A 30 11.82 8.89 42.81
N SER A 31 12.88 9.08 43.58
CA SER A 31 13.94 8.06 43.70
C SER A 31 13.41 6.82 44.42
N GLU A 32 14.14 5.70 44.32
CA GLU A 32 13.84 4.45 45.04
C GLU A 32 12.43 3.93 44.73
N ARG A 33 12.16 3.72 43.44
CA ARG A 33 10.87 3.22 42.94
C ARG A 33 11.06 2.09 41.95
N VAL A 34 10.08 1.18 41.93
CA VAL A 34 9.88 0.22 40.85
C VAL A 34 8.80 0.71 39.91
N ILE A 35 8.98 0.44 38.62
CA ILE A 35 8.07 0.82 37.56
C ILE A 35 7.78 -0.41 36.73
N ILE A 36 6.50 -0.66 36.49
CA ILE A 36 6.04 -1.67 35.53
C ILE A 36 5.32 -0.93 34.41
N GLN A 37 5.76 -1.14 33.17
CA GLN A 37 5.02 -0.69 31.99
C GLN A 37 4.65 -1.88 31.13
N LEU A 38 3.37 -2.00 30.82
CA LEU A 38 2.83 -2.96 29.86
C LEU A 38 2.28 -2.23 28.63
N ALA A 39 2.55 -2.74 27.43
CA ALA A 39 2.00 -2.25 26.19
C ALA A 39 1.15 -3.33 25.53
N PHE A 40 -0.12 -3.04 25.25
CA PHE A 40 -1.07 -3.98 24.65
C PHE A 40 -1.52 -3.51 23.26
N MET A 41 -1.55 -4.42 22.29
CA MET A 41 -2.06 -4.13 20.95
C MET A 41 -3.56 -3.86 20.96
N MET A 42 -4.01 -2.96 20.09
CA MET A 42 -5.41 -2.57 19.94
C MET A 42 -6.12 -3.30 18.78
N ASP A 43 -5.83 -4.58 18.58
CA ASP A 43 -6.43 -5.38 17.49
C ASP A 43 -7.96 -5.50 17.62
N GLY A 44 -8.46 -5.57 18.86
CA GLY A 44 -9.91 -5.54 19.18
C GLY A 44 -10.54 -4.15 19.12
N GLY A 45 -9.77 -3.11 18.75
CA GLY A 45 -10.19 -1.72 18.70
C GLY A 45 -10.13 -0.99 20.04
N SER A 46 -10.20 0.34 19.97
CA SER A 46 -10.08 1.22 21.15
C SER A 46 -11.19 1.05 22.18
N ALA A 47 -12.34 0.50 21.79
CA ALA A 47 -13.48 0.27 22.69
C ALA A 47 -13.18 -0.80 23.74
N VAL A 48 -12.42 -1.86 23.40
CA VAL A 48 -12.02 -2.92 24.34
C VAL A 48 -11.09 -2.35 25.41
N HIS A 49 -10.09 -1.57 24.98
CA HIS A 49 -9.15 -0.89 25.88
C HIS A 49 -9.84 0.11 26.79
N TYR A 50 -10.79 0.88 26.26
CA TYR A 50 -11.62 1.77 27.06
C TYR A 50 -12.48 1.00 28.08
N SER A 51 -13.00 -0.17 27.70
CA SER A 51 -13.85 -0.98 28.59
C SER A 51 -13.05 -1.50 29.79
N ALA A 52 -11.83 -2.00 29.56
CA ALA A 52 -10.90 -2.39 30.62
C ALA A 52 -10.56 -1.21 31.55
N LEU A 53 -10.26 -0.03 30.98
CA LEU A 53 -10.01 1.19 31.76
C LEU A 53 -11.22 1.61 32.61
N ALA A 54 -12.41 1.56 32.03
CA ALA A 54 -13.65 1.96 32.70
C ALA A 54 -14.03 0.98 33.82
N GLU A 55 -13.84 -0.33 33.60
CA GLU A 55 -14.02 -1.35 34.62
C GLU A 55 -13.06 -1.15 35.78
N LEU A 56 -11.77 -0.97 35.48
CA LEU A 56 -10.75 -0.72 36.50
C LEU A 56 -11.04 0.55 37.31
N SER A 57 -11.47 1.62 36.64
CA SER A 57 -11.87 2.88 37.28
C SER A 57 -13.04 2.68 38.24
N ARG A 58 -14.07 1.93 37.82
CA ARG A 58 -15.24 1.60 38.66
C ARG A 58 -14.85 0.79 39.89
N THR A 59 -14.06 -0.26 39.71
CA THR A 59 -13.59 -1.13 40.81
C THR A 59 -12.75 -0.35 41.82
N ARG A 60 -12.13 0.76 41.41
CA ARG A 60 -11.34 1.65 42.27
C ARG A 60 -12.10 2.87 42.78
N GLY A 61 -13.38 3.02 42.46
CA GLY A 61 -14.18 4.17 42.87
C GLY A 61 -13.69 5.50 42.28
N VAL A 62 -12.98 5.46 41.15
CA VAL A 62 -12.51 6.65 40.41
C VAL A 62 -13.50 6.96 39.29
N ALA A 63 -13.69 8.25 39.02
CA ALA A 63 -14.55 8.69 37.91
C ALA A 63 -14.06 8.10 36.58
N VAL A 64 -14.97 7.43 35.87
CA VAL A 64 -14.69 6.88 34.54
C VAL A 64 -14.38 8.04 33.59
N PRO A 65 -13.26 8.01 32.86
CA PRO A 65 -12.90 9.10 31.95
C PRO A 65 -13.79 9.12 30.70
N ASP A 66 -13.74 10.22 29.96
CA ASP A 66 -14.44 10.33 28.67
C ASP A 66 -13.96 9.29 27.64
N ARG A 67 -14.84 8.87 26.72
CA ARG A 67 -14.53 7.87 25.68
C ARG A 67 -13.39 8.30 24.75
N ASN A 68 -13.18 9.60 24.55
CA ASN A 68 -12.15 10.13 23.67
C ASN A 68 -10.85 10.46 24.41
N VAL A 69 -10.75 10.16 25.70
CA VAL A 69 -9.55 10.42 26.50
C VAL A 69 -8.32 9.74 25.88
N ARG A 70 -7.17 10.41 25.93
CA ARG A 70 -5.90 9.84 25.46
C ARG A 70 -4.97 9.43 26.60
N HIS A 71 -5.17 10.00 27.78
CA HIS A 71 -4.42 9.65 28.97
C HIS A 71 -5.34 9.62 30.18
N HIS A 72 -5.12 8.71 31.13
CA HIS A 72 -5.86 8.68 32.38
C HIS A 72 -4.93 8.22 33.50
N ALA A 73 -5.03 8.84 34.68
CA ALA A 73 -4.23 8.49 35.83
C ALA A 73 -5.13 8.22 37.03
N MET A 74 -4.85 7.16 37.76
CA MET A 74 -5.59 6.76 38.95
C MET A 74 -4.62 6.31 40.06
N PRO A 75 -4.90 6.64 41.33
CA PRO A 75 -4.08 6.18 42.44
C PRO A 75 -4.18 4.66 42.62
N TRP A 76 -3.06 4.02 42.97
CA TRP A 76 -3.00 2.58 43.21
C TRP A 76 -2.08 2.24 44.38
N GLY A 77 -2.67 2.15 45.59
CA GLY A 77 -1.90 1.92 46.81
C GLY A 77 -0.87 3.04 47.03
N GLN A 78 0.40 2.69 47.13
CA GLN A 78 1.52 3.65 47.24
C GLN A 78 2.05 4.12 45.87
N GLY A 79 1.29 3.88 44.82
CA GLY A 79 1.65 4.14 43.44
C GLY A 79 0.59 4.87 42.63
N THR A 80 0.87 5.11 41.36
CA THR A 80 -0.10 5.67 40.40
C THR A 80 -0.10 4.84 39.13
N LEU A 81 -1.28 4.35 38.74
CA LEU A 81 -1.48 3.73 37.44
C LEU A 81 -1.83 4.82 36.42
N ARG A 82 -1.10 4.86 35.32
CA ARG A 82 -1.30 5.75 34.18
C ARG A 82 -1.56 4.91 32.94
N TRP A 83 -2.58 5.30 32.20
CA TRP A 83 -2.92 4.72 30.92
C TRP A 83 -2.72 5.76 29.83
N GLU A 84 -2.10 5.39 28.72
CA GLU A 84 -1.99 6.22 27.52
C GLU A 84 -2.42 5.45 26.27
N ARG A 85 -3.19 6.10 25.41
CA ARG A 85 -3.62 5.59 24.12
C ARG A 85 -2.73 6.12 23.00
N HIS A 86 -2.14 5.20 22.26
CA HIS A 86 -1.42 5.48 21.01
C HIS A 86 -2.30 5.08 19.82
N THR A 87 -1.73 5.03 18.61
CA THR A 87 -2.47 4.71 17.39
C THR A 87 -2.81 3.22 17.28
N GLU A 88 -1.85 2.31 17.54
CA GLU A 88 -2.02 0.85 17.39
C GLU A 88 -1.94 0.07 18.72
N PHE A 89 -1.58 0.73 19.82
CA PHE A 89 -1.42 0.11 21.15
C PHE A 89 -1.82 1.08 22.27
N SER A 90 -1.98 0.56 23.48
CA SER A 90 -2.05 1.37 24.70
C SER A 90 -0.96 0.97 25.68
N THR A 91 -0.50 1.92 26.50
CA THR A 91 0.46 1.66 27.58
C THR A 91 -0.19 1.81 28.94
N TRP A 92 0.24 0.96 29.86
CA TRP A 92 -0.18 0.92 31.25
C TRP A 92 1.06 1.00 32.11
N PHE A 93 1.30 2.19 32.65
CA PHE A 93 2.45 2.52 33.47
C PHE A 93 2.01 2.52 34.94
N TRP A 94 2.73 1.80 35.79
CA TRP A 94 2.56 1.89 37.24
C TRP A 94 3.89 2.11 37.91
N ASP A 95 3.95 3.08 38.81
CA ASP A 95 5.09 3.31 39.69
C ASP A 95 4.74 2.98 41.14
N GLY A 96 5.61 2.26 41.86
CA GLY A 96 5.36 1.76 43.20
C GLY A 96 6.60 1.76 44.11
N PRO A 97 6.44 1.28 45.36
CA PRO A 97 7.54 1.13 46.30
C PRO A 97 8.55 0.09 45.79
N LEU A 98 9.83 0.40 45.93
CA LEU A 98 10.93 -0.48 45.54
C LEU A 98 10.98 -1.73 46.45
N PRO A 99 11.18 -2.94 45.90
CA PRO A 99 11.45 -4.13 46.70
C PRO A 99 12.87 -4.12 47.26
N ASP A 100 13.13 -4.90 48.31
CA ASP A 100 14.45 -4.92 48.98
C ASP A 100 15.59 -5.26 48.02
N ALA A 101 15.46 -6.34 47.25
CA ALA A 101 16.45 -6.76 46.25
C ALA A 101 15.99 -6.47 44.82
N PHE A 102 16.95 -6.24 43.92
CA PHE A 102 16.66 -6.08 42.49
C PHE A 102 15.98 -7.33 41.93
N GLY A 103 14.85 -7.16 41.25
CA GLY A 103 14.05 -8.29 40.78
C GLY A 103 13.22 -9.00 41.86
N GLY A 104 13.18 -8.48 43.09
CA GLY A 104 12.38 -9.04 44.18
C GLY A 104 10.87 -8.99 43.94
N GLU A 105 10.09 -9.68 44.77
CA GLU A 105 8.63 -9.69 44.67
C GLU A 105 8.03 -8.30 44.92
N ILE A 106 6.96 -7.95 44.18
CA ILE A 106 6.20 -6.72 44.36
C ILE A 106 4.79 -7.11 44.84
N PRO A 107 4.51 -7.05 46.15
CA PRO A 107 3.28 -7.64 46.72
C PRO A 107 1.98 -7.01 46.22
N ALA A 108 2.02 -5.74 45.82
CA ALA A 108 0.84 -4.98 45.41
C ALA A 108 1.12 -4.17 44.15
N HIS A 109 0.66 -4.68 43.00
CA HIS A 109 0.72 -4.02 41.69
C HIS A 109 -0.62 -4.16 40.96
N PRO A 110 -0.89 -3.37 39.90
CA PRO A 110 -2.18 -3.36 39.24
C PRO A 110 -2.47 -4.50 38.28
N PHE A 111 -1.51 -5.38 38.03
CA PHE A 111 -1.54 -6.33 36.90
C PHE A 111 -1.77 -7.79 37.32
N GLY A 112 -2.23 -8.03 38.55
CA GLY A 112 -2.63 -9.36 39.04
C GLY A 112 -4.09 -9.71 38.71
N ASP A 113 -4.71 -10.57 39.52
CA ASP A 113 -6.03 -11.21 39.27
C ASP A 113 -7.21 -10.27 38.91
N GLY A 114 -7.12 -8.98 39.22
CA GLY A 114 -8.14 -7.98 38.89
C GLY A 114 -7.94 -7.24 37.56
N PHE A 115 -6.87 -7.53 36.81
CA PHE A 115 -6.55 -6.85 35.57
C PHE A 115 -6.97 -7.67 34.35
N SER A 116 -7.92 -7.13 33.58
CA SER A 116 -8.30 -7.71 32.30
C SER A 116 -7.42 -7.12 31.19
N ALA A 117 -6.54 -7.95 30.62
CA ALA A 117 -5.70 -7.56 29.51
C ALA A 117 -6.56 -7.17 28.29
N PRO A 118 -6.48 -5.93 27.79
CA PRO A 118 -7.37 -5.44 26.74
C PRO A 118 -6.98 -5.92 25.32
N GLY A 119 -5.89 -6.67 25.20
CA GLY A 119 -5.37 -7.21 23.94
C GLY A 119 -4.08 -8.00 24.16
N PRO A 120 -3.41 -8.42 23.07
CA PRO A 120 -2.11 -9.09 23.15
C PRO A 120 -1.04 -8.20 23.78
N LEU A 121 -0.27 -8.74 24.74
CA LEU A 121 0.87 -8.06 25.34
C LEU A 121 2.01 -7.98 24.31
N MET A 122 2.42 -6.76 23.97
CA MET A 122 3.51 -6.50 23.02
C MET A 122 4.83 -6.21 23.72
N SER A 123 4.80 -5.46 24.82
CA SER A 123 6.00 -5.10 25.58
C SER A 123 5.68 -5.08 27.06
N GLY A 124 6.59 -5.65 27.87
CA GLY A 124 6.52 -5.65 29.32
C GLY A 124 7.86 -5.21 29.88
N ILE A 125 7.87 -4.28 30.83
CA ILE A 125 9.08 -3.67 31.34
C ILE A 125 9.00 -3.61 32.85
N ARG A 126 10.09 -4.04 33.50
CA ARG A 126 10.35 -3.80 34.91
C ARG A 126 11.58 -2.91 35.04
N LEU A 127 11.36 -1.66 35.44
CA LEU A 127 12.42 -0.69 35.66
C LEU A 127 12.53 -0.38 37.15
N GLU A 128 13.71 -0.56 37.72
CA GLU A 128 13.99 -0.20 39.11
C GLU A 128 14.97 0.96 39.19
N ILE A 129 14.64 1.94 40.02
CA ILE A 129 15.49 3.08 40.30
C ILE A 129 16.05 2.90 41.70
N ARG A 130 17.37 2.70 41.79
CA ARG A 130 18.08 2.47 43.05
C ARG A 130 19.13 3.53 43.25
N ARG A 131 19.48 3.82 44.50
CA ARG A 131 20.67 4.63 44.79
C ARG A 131 21.93 3.80 44.58
N ASP A 132 23.03 4.50 44.34
CA ASP A 132 24.35 3.86 44.27
C ASP A 132 24.68 3.22 45.63
N GLY A 133 25.21 1.99 45.61
CA GLY A 133 25.39 1.20 46.82
C GLY A 133 25.83 -0.25 46.55
N PRO A 134 26.12 -1.02 47.61
CA PRO A 134 26.66 -2.39 47.50
C PRO A 134 25.71 -3.37 46.80
N GLU A 135 24.40 -3.12 46.84
CA GLU A 135 23.37 -3.95 46.19
C GLU A 135 23.48 -3.95 44.66
N ILE A 136 24.09 -2.92 44.07
CA ILE A 136 24.23 -2.81 42.61
C ILE A 136 25.11 -3.94 42.06
N ALA A 137 26.15 -4.36 42.80
CA ALA A 137 27.00 -5.47 42.39
C ALA A 137 26.22 -6.79 42.34
N ALA A 138 25.38 -7.06 43.34
CA ALA A 138 24.51 -8.23 43.35
C ALA A 138 23.44 -8.17 42.25
N ALA A 139 22.94 -6.98 41.92
CA ALA A 139 21.99 -6.79 40.83
C ALA A 139 22.62 -7.06 39.45
N MET A 140 23.91 -6.72 39.27
CA MET A 140 24.63 -7.02 38.02
C MET A 140 24.69 -8.52 37.70
N ASP A 141 24.84 -9.36 38.72
CA ASP A 141 24.90 -10.83 38.56
C ASP A 141 23.59 -11.44 38.03
N LEU A 142 22.49 -10.68 38.09
CA LEU A 142 21.19 -11.11 37.57
C LEU A 142 21.03 -10.88 36.06
N PHE A 143 21.94 -10.13 35.42
CA PHE A 143 21.91 -9.87 33.98
C PHE A 143 22.80 -10.83 33.18
N ASP A 144 22.43 -11.11 31.94
CA ASP A 144 23.23 -11.89 31.01
C ASP A 144 24.43 -11.07 30.50
N LEU A 145 25.64 -11.46 30.92
CA LEU A 145 26.89 -10.80 30.55
C LEU A 145 27.14 -10.72 29.03
N THR A 146 26.56 -11.62 28.23
CA THR A 146 26.74 -11.62 26.77
C THR A 146 25.98 -10.51 26.06
N SER A 147 24.97 -9.95 26.73
CA SER A 147 24.11 -8.87 26.23
C SER A 147 24.03 -7.66 27.16
N LEU A 148 24.76 -7.67 28.27
CA LEU A 148 24.75 -6.60 29.27
C LEU A 148 25.23 -5.29 28.65
N CYS A 149 24.31 -4.34 28.57
CA CYS A 149 24.58 -2.95 28.29
C CYS A 149 24.75 -2.20 29.61
N TYR A 150 25.84 -1.45 29.75
CA TYR A 150 26.14 -0.69 30.97
C TYR A 150 26.75 0.65 30.59
N SER A 151 25.96 1.71 30.80
CA SER A 151 26.33 3.07 30.39
C SER A 151 26.03 4.09 31.47
N ASP A 152 26.87 5.13 31.55
CA ASP A 152 26.53 6.36 32.26
C ASP A 152 25.71 7.27 31.33
N VAL A 153 24.72 7.97 31.90
CA VAL A 153 23.84 8.90 31.18
C VAL A 153 23.78 10.23 31.93
N LYS A 154 23.34 11.29 31.24
CA LYS A 154 23.15 12.63 31.84
C LYS A 154 24.43 13.13 32.54
N ASP A 155 25.57 13.08 31.86
CA ASP A 155 26.87 13.51 32.39
C ASP A 155 27.26 12.78 33.69
N GLY A 156 26.90 11.50 33.81
CA GLY A 156 27.24 10.66 34.97
C GLY A 156 26.29 10.74 36.16
N GLN A 157 25.22 11.55 36.07
CA GLN A 157 24.20 11.66 37.13
C GLN A 157 23.42 10.36 37.37
N ALA A 158 23.42 9.47 36.39
CA ALA A 158 22.90 8.12 36.55
C ALA A 158 23.66 7.11 35.69
N THR A 159 23.49 5.85 36.06
CA THR A 159 23.92 4.68 35.28
C THR A 159 22.67 3.91 34.87
N VAL A 160 22.70 3.32 33.67
CA VAL A 160 21.67 2.37 33.21
C VAL A 160 22.31 1.02 32.92
N MET A 161 21.66 -0.05 33.38
CA MET A 161 22.01 -1.44 33.08
C MET A 161 20.79 -2.19 32.54
N THR A 162 20.98 -2.91 31.44
CA THR A 162 19.98 -3.84 30.90
C THR A 162 20.66 -4.82 29.95
N ASP A 163 20.18 -6.06 29.92
CA ASP A 163 20.55 -7.06 28.91
C ASP A 163 19.47 -7.23 27.83
N PHE A 164 18.41 -6.41 27.90
CA PHE A 164 17.21 -6.49 27.07
C PHE A 164 16.49 -7.85 27.09
N ARG A 165 16.76 -8.69 28.09
CA ARG A 165 16.11 -9.99 28.29
C ARG A 165 14.92 -9.86 29.22
N GLN A 166 13.94 -10.71 28.97
CA GLN A 166 12.77 -10.87 29.80
C GLN A 166 13.08 -11.79 30.98
N ASP A 167 12.48 -11.48 32.13
CA ASP A 167 12.45 -12.35 33.30
C ASP A 167 11.37 -13.45 33.17
N GLY A 168 11.16 -14.21 34.25
CA GLY A 168 10.16 -15.28 34.29
C GLY A 168 8.72 -14.80 34.09
N ASP A 169 8.45 -13.50 34.32
CA ASP A 169 7.15 -12.87 34.14
C ASP A 169 7.00 -12.23 32.75
N GLY A 170 8.02 -12.37 31.89
CA GLY A 170 8.03 -11.79 30.55
C GLY A 170 8.38 -10.30 30.52
N LEU A 171 8.91 -9.74 31.63
CA LEU A 171 9.24 -8.32 31.72
C LEU A 171 10.72 -8.09 31.44
N THR A 172 11.02 -7.16 30.53
CA THR A 172 12.39 -6.72 30.29
C THR A 172 12.89 -5.92 31.49
N ARG A 173 14.03 -6.35 32.05
CA ARG A 173 14.61 -5.74 33.25
C ARG A 173 15.53 -4.57 32.90
N ILE A 174 15.33 -3.44 33.59
CA ILE A 174 16.16 -2.25 33.47
C ILE A 174 16.48 -1.76 34.88
N LEU A 175 17.77 -1.59 35.17
CA LEU A 175 18.24 -0.98 36.41
C LEU A 175 18.75 0.43 36.12
N VAL A 176 18.24 1.41 36.85
CA VAL A 176 18.74 2.78 36.86
C VAL A 176 19.37 3.03 38.22
N VAL A 177 20.67 3.30 38.24
CA VAL A 177 21.39 3.74 39.44
C VAL A 177 21.39 5.26 39.44
N ASP A 178 20.57 5.84 40.30
CA ASP A 178 20.40 7.29 40.45
C ASP A 178 21.40 7.84 41.46
N ARG A 179 22.26 8.76 41.02
CA ARG A 179 23.25 9.43 41.88
C ARG A 179 22.78 10.83 42.28
N SER A 180 22.25 11.59 41.33
CA SER A 180 21.89 12.99 41.56
C SER A 180 20.83 13.53 40.59
N LEU A 181 19.96 12.68 40.03
CA LEU A 181 18.92 13.16 39.12
C LEU A 181 17.84 13.97 39.86
N SER A 182 17.41 15.08 39.24
CA SER A 182 16.17 15.76 39.63
C SER A 182 14.95 14.88 39.33
N GLU A 183 13.81 15.13 39.98
CA GLU A 183 12.57 14.36 39.70
C GLU A 183 12.14 14.43 38.23
N ALA A 184 12.27 15.60 37.61
CA ALA A 184 12.00 15.79 36.18
C ALA A 184 13.03 15.07 35.31
N GLY A 185 14.32 15.12 35.68
CA GLY A 185 15.39 14.40 34.98
C GLY A 185 15.21 12.89 35.03
N ARG A 186 14.83 12.36 36.19
CA ARG A 186 14.50 10.95 36.43
C ARG A 186 13.29 10.51 35.62
N GLY A 187 12.20 11.27 35.66
CA GLY A 187 11.00 10.99 34.85
C GLY A 187 11.30 10.98 33.35
N ALA A 188 12.10 11.93 32.88
CA ALA A 188 12.49 11.99 31.47
C ALA A 188 13.47 10.85 31.07
N LEU A 189 14.32 10.37 31.97
CA LEU A 189 15.18 9.19 31.71
C LEU A 189 14.32 7.91 31.65
N VAL A 190 13.46 7.72 32.64
CA VAL A 190 12.52 6.59 32.70
C VAL A 190 11.70 6.52 31.42
N GLN A 191 11.01 7.60 31.03
CA GLN A 191 10.19 7.58 29.82
C GLN A 191 11.01 7.19 28.58
N ARG A 192 12.24 7.70 28.44
CA ARG A 192 13.09 7.33 27.29
C ARG A 192 13.38 5.83 27.28
N LEU A 193 13.71 5.23 28.42
CA LEU A 193 14.00 3.80 28.52
C LEU A 193 12.76 2.95 28.22
N LEU A 194 11.59 3.38 28.72
CA LEU A 194 10.31 2.73 28.44
C LEU A 194 9.91 2.84 26.96
N ASP A 195 10.12 4.01 26.35
CA ASP A 195 9.91 4.26 24.92
C ASP A 195 10.84 3.36 24.09
N ILE A 196 12.14 3.29 24.41
CA ILE A 196 13.10 2.45 23.69
C ILE A 196 12.65 1.00 23.67
N GLU A 197 12.28 0.45 24.82
CA GLU A 197 11.84 -0.94 24.95
C GLU A 197 10.51 -1.20 24.23
N THR A 198 9.55 -0.31 24.35
CA THR A 198 8.24 -0.45 23.69
C THR A 198 8.38 -0.33 22.16
N TYR A 199 9.07 0.70 21.68
CA TYR A 199 9.19 0.97 20.25
C TYR A 199 10.20 0.06 19.55
N ARG A 200 11.24 -0.46 20.22
CA ARG A 200 12.11 -1.48 19.58
C ARG A 200 11.32 -2.74 19.25
N THR A 201 10.42 -3.15 20.15
CA THR A 201 9.63 -4.37 19.97
C THR A 201 8.58 -4.18 18.87
N LEU A 202 7.91 -3.02 18.85
CA LEU A 202 6.98 -2.66 17.76
C LEU A 202 7.69 -2.52 16.41
N ALA A 203 8.90 -1.94 16.37
CA ALA A 203 9.67 -1.81 15.14
C ALA A 203 9.94 -3.18 14.51
N MET A 204 10.22 -4.19 15.33
CA MET A 204 10.54 -5.55 14.87
C MET A 204 9.36 -6.30 14.25
N LEU A 205 8.11 -5.83 14.40
CA LEU A 205 6.93 -6.47 13.80
C LEU A 205 6.94 -6.47 12.26
N GLY A 206 7.73 -5.61 11.64
CA GLY A 206 7.91 -5.60 10.18
C GLY A 206 8.71 -6.80 9.68
N LEU A 207 9.62 -7.36 10.48
CA LEU A 207 10.52 -8.42 10.02
C LEU A 207 9.78 -9.73 9.68
N PRO A 208 8.89 -10.28 10.54
CA PRO A 208 8.11 -11.46 10.19
C PRO A 208 7.30 -11.26 8.90
N LEU A 209 6.71 -10.09 8.72
CA LEU A 209 5.98 -9.75 7.50
C LEU A 209 6.89 -9.68 6.27
N ALA A 210 8.08 -9.12 6.40
CA ALA A 210 9.08 -9.12 5.32
C ALA A 210 9.49 -10.55 4.94
N GLN A 211 9.63 -11.44 5.92
CA GLN A 211 9.98 -12.84 5.71
C GLN A 211 8.86 -13.62 5.01
N THR A 212 7.59 -13.36 5.34
CA THR A 212 6.45 -14.01 4.66
C THR A 212 6.26 -13.52 3.23
N LEU A 213 6.54 -12.24 2.96
CA LEU A 213 6.39 -11.65 1.62
C LEU A 213 7.56 -11.95 0.67
N SER A 214 8.75 -12.25 1.20
CA SER A 214 9.95 -12.45 0.38
C SER A 214 9.82 -13.57 -0.68
N PRO A 215 9.26 -14.76 -0.35
CA PRO A 215 9.01 -15.81 -1.35
C PRO A 215 8.04 -15.37 -2.44
N ASP A 216 6.99 -14.62 -2.08
CA ASP A 216 5.96 -14.18 -3.01
C ASP A 216 6.52 -13.18 -4.02
N ILE A 217 7.32 -12.22 -3.54
CA ILE A 217 8.00 -11.26 -4.41
C ILE A 217 8.96 -11.98 -5.35
N ARG A 218 9.69 -12.99 -4.87
CA ARG A 218 10.59 -13.78 -5.71
C ARG A 218 9.82 -14.51 -6.81
N ARG A 219 8.69 -15.15 -6.49
CA ARG A 219 7.84 -15.81 -7.50
C ARG A 219 7.35 -14.81 -8.56
N SER A 220 6.99 -13.59 -8.16
CA SER A 220 6.55 -12.56 -9.11
C SER A 220 7.70 -12.00 -9.96
N GLU A 221 8.91 -11.88 -9.41
CA GLU A 221 10.13 -11.54 -10.17
C GLU A 221 10.48 -12.62 -11.21
N ASP A 222 10.41 -13.90 -10.82
CA ASP A 222 10.64 -15.04 -11.70
C ASP A 222 9.58 -15.10 -12.82
N GLY A 223 8.31 -14.90 -12.47
CA GLY A 223 7.19 -14.83 -13.42
C GLY A 223 7.37 -13.68 -14.44
N LEU A 224 7.72 -12.49 -13.99
CA LEU A 224 8.03 -11.37 -14.89
C LEU A 224 9.22 -11.71 -15.80
N THR A 225 10.26 -12.35 -15.26
CA THR A 225 11.42 -12.77 -16.06
C THR A 225 11.00 -13.77 -17.15
N ALA A 226 10.16 -14.76 -16.82
CA ALA A 226 9.64 -15.70 -17.80
C ALA A 226 8.81 -15.01 -18.90
N VAL A 227 7.92 -14.08 -18.52
CA VAL A 227 7.12 -13.31 -19.51
C VAL A 227 8.03 -12.48 -20.41
N THR A 228 9.02 -11.76 -19.85
CA THR A 228 9.92 -10.94 -20.68
C THR A 228 10.77 -11.77 -21.65
N GLN A 229 11.12 -13.02 -21.31
CA GLN A 229 11.76 -13.94 -22.27
C GLN A 229 10.80 -14.37 -23.38
N ARG A 230 9.53 -14.68 -23.05
CA ARG A 230 8.50 -14.99 -24.06
C ARG A 230 8.22 -13.79 -24.96
N MET A 231 8.19 -12.57 -24.41
CA MET A 231 8.09 -11.34 -25.19
C MET A 231 9.21 -11.19 -26.22
N LYS A 232 10.40 -11.74 -25.96
CA LYS A 232 11.53 -11.73 -26.91
C LYS A 232 11.39 -12.80 -28.00
N ALA A 233 10.87 -13.98 -27.67
CA ALA A 233 10.80 -15.13 -28.58
C ALA A 233 9.50 -15.20 -29.41
N HIS A 234 8.35 -14.94 -28.77
CA HIS A 234 7.00 -15.16 -29.30
C HIS A 234 6.09 -13.93 -29.04
N ALA A 235 6.62 -12.73 -29.33
CA ALA A 235 6.04 -11.44 -28.94
C ALA A 235 4.55 -11.26 -29.29
N ARG A 236 4.11 -11.78 -30.44
CA ARG A 236 2.76 -11.53 -30.99
C ARG A 236 1.80 -12.70 -30.80
N GLU A 237 2.27 -13.93 -30.95
CA GLU A 237 1.42 -15.13 -30.91
C GLU A 237 0.85 -15.39 -29.51
N GLU A 238 1.59 -15.01 -28.47
CA GLU A 238 1.23 -15.29 -27.07
C GLU A 238 0.82 -14.03 -26.29
N ALA A 239 0.51 -12.93 -26.98
CA ALA A 239 0.29 -11.63 -26.35
C ALA A 239 -0.83 -11.65 -25.30
N ASP A 240 -1.98 -12.26 -25.59
CA ASP A 240 -3.11 -12.36 -24.64
C ASP A 240 -2.75 -13.19 -23.39
N ALA A 241 -2.02 -14.28 -23.57
CA ALA A 241 -1.56 -15.12 -22.47
C ALA A 241 -0.54 -14.39 -21.59
N MET A 242 0.40 -13.65 -22.20
CA MET A 242 1.35 -12.81 -21.48
C MET A 242 0.65 -11.68 -20.72
N LEU A 243 -0.35 -11.02 -21.34
CA LEU A 243 -1.11 -9.95 -20.70
C LEU A 243 -1.88 -10.46 -19.47
N THR A 244 -2.51 -11.63 -19.59
CA THR A 244 -3.22 -12.27 -18.48
C THR A 244 -2.28 -12.54 -17.31
N GLU A 245 -1.11 -13.13 -17.60
CA GLU A 245 -0.12 -13.44 -16.56
C GLU A 245 0.46 -12.18 -15.91
N LEU A 246 0.79 -11.14 -16.69
CA LEU A 246 1.26 -9.86 -16.14
C LEU A 246 0.21 -9.19 -15.25
N THR A 247 -1.07 -9.28 -15.63
CA THR A 247 -2.17 -8.72 -14.86
C THR A 247 -2.35 -9.48 -13.54
N ARG A 248 -2.24 -10.81 -13.56
CA ARG A 248 -2.26 -11.65 -12.35
C ARG A 248 -1.11 -11.30 -11.40
N LEU A 249 0.12 -11.23 -11.93
CA LEU A 249 1.31 -10.86 -11.16
C LEU A 249 1.20 -9.45 -10.55
N ALA A 250 0.64 -8.50 -11.29
CA ALA A 250 0.40 -7.15 -10.80
C ALA A 250 -0.64 -7.14 -9.67
N ALA A 251 -1.76 -7.85 -9.84
CA ALA A 251 -2.80 -7.93 -8.81
C ALA A 251 -2.28 -8.56 -7.51
N GLU A 252 -1.52 -9.64 -7.59
CA GLU A 252 -0.90 -10.28 -6.42
C GLU A 252 0.10 -9.36 -5.71
N LEU A 253 0.92 -8.65 -6.48
CA LEU A 253 1.88 -7.70 -5.93
C LEU A 253 1.19 -6.54 -5.20
N GLU A 254 0.15 -5.94 -5.81
CA GLU A 254 -0.59 -4.81 -5.24
C GLU A 254 -1.37 -5.22 -3.98
N ALA A 255 -1.96 -6.42 -3.96
CA ALA A 255 -2.61 -6.95 -2.76
C ALA A 255 -1.62 -7.08 -1.58
N ASN A 256 -0.44 -7.65 -1.86
CA ASN A 256 0.62 -7.81 -0.86
C ASN A 256 1.21 -6.47 -0.40
N ALA A 257 1.37 -5.51 -1.31
CA ALA A 257 1.84 -4.16 -0.99
C ALA A 257 0.83 -3.42 -0.10
N ALA A 258 -0.46 -3.49 -0.42
CA ALA A 258 -1.53 -2.85 0.35
C ALA A 258 -1.59 -3.36 1.80
N LEU A 259 -1.39 -4.67 2.01
CA LEU A 259 -1.39 -5.27 3.35
C LEU A 259 -0.16 -4.88 4.18
N SER A 260 0.96 -4.55 3.55
CA SER A 260 2.24 -4.35 4.23
C SER A 260 2.70 -2.91 4.38
N LEU A 261 2.13 -1.99 3.58
CA LEU A 261 2.50 -0.57 3.57
C LEU A 261 2.44 0.08 4.96
N TYR A 262 1.33 -0.15 5.69
CA TYR A 262 1.16 0.39 7.03
C TYR A 262 2.23 -0.13 7.99
N ARG A 263 2.46 -1.45 8.00
CA ARG A 263 3.38 -2.09 8.96
C ARG A 263 4.83 -1.69 8.70
N PHE A 264 5.29 -1.68 7.45
CA PHE A 264 6.66 -1.21 7.16
C PHE A 264 6.85 0.28 7.45
N GLY A 265 5.84 1.11 7.13
CA GLY A 265 5.84 2.52 7.51
C GLY A 265 5.92 2.73 9.02
N ALA A 266 5.12 1.97 9.79
CA ALA A 266 5.13 1.98 11.24
C ALA A 266 6.49 1.52 11.80
N SER A 267 7.04 0.40 11.30
CA SER A 267 8.36 -0.10 11.70
C SER A 267 9.47 0.95 11.51
N ARG A 268 9.50 1.65 10.36
CA ARG A 268 10.46 2.75 10.14
C ARG A 268 10.24 3.92 11.11
N ALA A 269 8.99 4.31 11.33
CA ALA A 269 8.68 5.40 12.27
C ALA A 269 9.12 5.06 13.70
N TYR A 270 8.88 3.83 14.15
CA TYR A 270 9.29 3.37 15.48
C TYR A 270 10.81 3.23 15.60
N GLU A 271 11.52 2.75 14.57
CA GLU A 271 12.98 2.78 14.56
C GLU A 271 13.51 4.22 14.67
N GLY A 272 12.90 5.17 13.98
CA GLY A 272 13.21 6.59 14.10
C GLY A 272 13.06 7.11 15.53
N ILE A 273 11.97 6.75 16.22
CA ILE A 273 11.76 7.09 17.64
C ILE A 273 12.85 6.47 18.52
N VAL A 274 13.17 5.19 18.34
CA VAL A 274 14.22 4.51 19.12
C VAL A 274 15.57 5.22 18.93
N ARG A 275 15.95 5.54 17.68
CA ARG A 275 17.20 6.28 17.39
C ARG A 275 17.22 7.66 18.04
N GLU A 276 16.10 8.39 17.99
CA GLU A 276 15.98 9.70 18.65
C GLU A 276 16.16 9.55 20.17
N ARG A 277 15.48 8.58 20.80
CA ARG A 277 15.57 8.36 22.25
C ARG A 277 16.98 7.98 22.68
N ILE A 278 17.62 7.05 21.97
CA ILE A 278 19.03 6.66 22.19
C ILE A 278 19.94 7.88 22.08
N LYS A 279 19.82 8.69 21.03
CA LYS A 279 20.62 9.90 20.86
C LYS A 279 20.44 10.87 22.04
N THR A 280 19.23 11.00 22.56
CA THR A 280 18.96 11.89 23.70
C THR A 280 19.34 11.33 25.07
N LEU A 281 19.67 10.03 25.18
CA LEU A 281 20.26 9.47 26.41
C LEU A 281 21.65 10.06 26.66
N ASP A 282 22.37 10.38 25.57
CA ASP A 282 23.75 10.86 25.60
C ASP A 282 24.62 9.97 26.49
N GLU A 283 24.59 8.68 26.15
CA GLU A 283 25.20 7.63 26.95
C GLU A 283 26.70 7.52 26.68
N THR A 284 27.45 7.22 27.74
CA THR A 284 28.89 6.92 27.66
C THR A 284 29.12 5.50 28.20
N PRO A 285 29.88 4.66 27.48
CA PRO A 285 30.11 3.28 27.91
C PRO A 285 30.90 3.25 29.22
N LYS A 286 30.54 2.35 30.12
CA LYS A 286 31.46 1.94 31.19
C LYS A 286 32.60 1.10 30.60
N PRO A 287 33.83 1.21 31.13
CA PRO A 287 34.96 0.40 30.68
C PRO A 287 34.60 -1.10 30.65
N GLY A 288 34.75 -1.73 29.49
CA GLY A 288 34.47 -3.17 29.30
C GLY A 288 33.04 -3.52 28.90
N TYR A 289 32.12 -2.55 28.79
CA TYR A 289 30.71 -2.80 28.47
C TYR A 289 30.23 -2.06 27.21
N GLU A 290 29.22 -2.63 26.55
CA GLU A 290 28.54 -2.01 25.40
C GLU A 290 27.48 -1.01 25.87
N THR A 291 27.19 0.00 25.04
CA THR A 291 26.09 0.93 25.29
C THR A 291 24.75 0.41 24.76
N LEU A 292 23.62 0.95 25.24
CA LEU A 292 22.29 0.51 24.76
C LEU A 292 22.15 0.79 23.26
N GLY A 293 22.65 1.93 22.81
CA GLY A 293 22.66 2.38 21.43
C GLY A 293 23.45 1.48 20.50
N SER A 294 24.70 1.13 20.85
CA SER A 294 25.52 0.21 20.06
C SER A 294 24.87 -1.18 19.97
N PHE A 295 24.34 -1.67 21.10
CA PHE A 295 23.66 -2.96 21.16
C PHE A 295 22.45 -3.01 20.24
N LEU A 296 21.59 -1.99 20.31
CA LEU A 296 20.35 -1.90 19.54
C LEU A 296 20.62 -1.61 18.07
N GLU A 297 21.55 -0.74 17.72
CA GLU A 297 21.90 -0.45 16.33
C GLU A 297 22.32 -1.72 15.58
N ARG A 298 23.18 -2.54 16.20
CA ARG A 298 23.66 -3.80 15.61
C ARG A 298 22.55 -4.83 15.40
N ARG A 299 21.50 -4.81 16.23
CA ARG A 299 20.45 -5.85 16.26
C ARG A 299 19.14 -5.44 15.59
N LEU A 300 18.80 -4.15 15.58
CA LEU A 300 17.62 -3.63 14.87
C LEU A 300 17.90 -3.35 13.39
N ALA A 301 19.08 -2.81 13.06
CA ALA A 301 19.37 -2.37 11.69
C ALA A 301 19.24 -3.49 10.63
N PRO A 302 19.64 -4.76 10.87
CA PRO A 302 19.42 -5.82 9.88
C PRO A 302 17.94 -6.07 9.56
N ALA A 303 17.08 -6.02 10.58
CA ALA A 303 15.64 -6.20 10.41
C ALA A 303 15.04 -5.05 9.58
N MET A 304 15.42 -3.81 9.89
CA MET A 304 14.93 -2.63 9.16
C MET A 304 15.39 -2.62 7.70
N ARG A 305 16.65 -3.02 7.43
CA ARG A 305 17.15 -3.19 6.06
C ARG A 305 16.37 -4.26 5.28
N THR A 306 15.93 -5.31 5.96
CA THR A 306 15.10 -6.36 5.33
C THR A 306 13.74 -5.80 4.93
N CYS A 307 13.06 -5.07 5.82
CA CYS A 307 11.79 -4.41 5.52
C CYS A 307 11.93 -3.44 4.33
N GLN A 308 12.95 -2.59 4.36
CA GLN A 308 13.22 -1.63 3.29
C GLN A 308 13.50 -2.31 1.95
N SER A 309 14.30 -3.37 1.94
CA SER A 309 14.60 -4.15 0.72
C SER A 309 13.34 -4.74 0.09
N ILE A 310 12.41 -5.22 0.91
CA ILE A 310 11.13 -5.77 0.44
C ILE A 310 10.27 -4.67 -0.18
N GLU A 311 10.14 -3.50 0.44
CA GLU A 311 9.40 -2.36 -0.13
C GLU A 311 10.01 -1.87 -1.46
N GLU A 312 11.33 -1.75 -1.51
CA GLU A 312 12.03 -1.32 -2.72
C GLU A 312 11.86 -2.33 -3.86
N ARG A 313 11.91 -3.63 -3.57
CA ARG A 313 11.64 -4.70 -4.54
C ARG A 313 10.20 -4.65 -5.02
N GLN A 314 9.22 -4.48 -4.14
CA GLN A 314 7.81 -4.32 -4.53
C GLN A 314 7.61 -3.12 -5.46
N ALA A 315 8.14 -1.95 -5.09
CA ALA A 315 8.03 -0.73 -5.90
C ALA A 315 8.75 -0.85 -7.25
N ASN A 316 9.88 -1.55 -7.31
CA ASN A 316 10.58 -1.83 -8.57
C ASN A 316 9.78 -2.79 -9.46
N LEU A 317 9.26 -3.87 -8.87
CA LEU A 317 8.50 -4.88 -9.58
C LEU A 317 7.18 -4.33 -10.13
N SER A 318 6.45 -3.51 -9.35
CA SER A 318 5.23 -2.83 -9.80
C SER A 318 5.52 -1.98 -11.04
N ARG A 319 6.57 -1.13 -10.98
CA ARG A 319 7.00 -0.33 -12.15
C ARG A 319 7.37 -1.18 -13.37
N LYS A 320 8.03 -2.32 -13.17
CA LYS A 320 8.42 -3.21 -14.28
C LYS A 320 7.19 -3.91 -14.89
N LEU A 321 6.28 -4.40 -14.06
CA LEU A 321 5.02 -5.03 -14.49
C LEU A 321 4.18 -4.03 -15.27
N SER A 322 3.99 -2.80 -14.78
CA SER A 322 3.24 -1.77 -15.52
C SER A 322 3.83 -1.49 -16.90
N ARG A 323 5.17 -1.42 -17.02
CA ARG A 323 5.83 -1.23 -18.32
C ARG A 323 5.64 -2.45 -19.24
N ALA A 324 5.80 -3.66 -18.73
CA ALA A 324 5.60 -4.87 -19.53
C ALA A 324 4.14 -4.98 -20.03
N THR A 325 3.17 -4.71 -19.16
CA THR A 325 1.74 -4.68 -19.50
C THR A 325 1.44 -3.65 -20.59
N ALA A 326 2.00 -2.45 -20.49
CA ALA A 326 1.81 -1.40 -21.49
C ALA A 326 2.40 -1.81 -22.87
N LEU A 327 3.56 -2.46 -22.89
CA LEU A 327 4.17 -2.95 -24.13
C LEU A 327 3.32 -4.03 -24.80
N VAL A 328 2.86 -5.04 -24.03
CA VAL A 328 2.02 -6.11 -24.57
C VAL A 328 0.68 -5.57 -25.07
N ARG A 329 0.05 -4.64 -24.33
CA ARG A 329 -1.19 -3.98 -24.78
C ARG A 329 -0.99 -3.24 -26.10
N SER A 330 0.09 -2.47 -26.23
CA SER A 330 0.41 -1.77 -27.48
C SER A 330 0.59 -2.74 -28.67
N TRP A 331 1.17 -3.92 -28.46
CA TRP A 331 1.28 -4.93 -29.52
C TRP A 331 -0.07 -5.51 -29.93
N ILE A 332 -0.95 -5.76 -28.97
CA ILE A 332 -2.32 -6.23 -29.24
C ILE A 332 -3.08 -5.17 -30.04
N ASP A 333 -3.00 -3.91 -29.63
CA ASP A 333 -3.68 -2.80 -30.32
C ASP A 333 -3.21 -2.68 -31.78
N VAL A 334 -1.90 -2.77 -32.02
CA VAL A 334 -1.32 -2.73 -33.38
C VAL A 334 -1.76 -3.94 -34.22
N GLU A 335 -1.87 -5.14 -33.62
CA GLU A 335 -2.34 -6.32 -34.35
C GLU A 335 -3.83 -6.23 -34.69
N LEU A 336 -4.66 -5.70 -33.79
CA LEU A 336 -6.07 -5.43 -34.04
C LEU A 336 -6.25 -4.40 -35.16
N GLU A 337 -5.46 -3.32 -35.17
CA GLU A 337 -5.45 -2.35 -36.28
C GLU A 337 -5.05 -2.99 -37.60
N ARG A 338 -4.03 -3.86 -37.60
CA ARG A 338 -3.57 -4.59 -38.78
C ARG A 338 -4.67 -5.52 -39.32
N GLN A 339 -5.35 -6.26 -38.44
CA GLN A 339 -6.47 -7.14 -38.81
C GLN A 339 -7.65 -6.35 -39.39
N ASN A 340 -8.02 -5.24 -38.76
CA ASN A 340 -9.06 -4.35 -39.27
C ASN A 340 -8.72 -3.81 -40.66
N SER A 341 -7.48 -3.36 -40.87
CA SER A 341 -7.02 -2.89 -42.18
C SER A 341 -7.08 -3.98 -43.25
N ALA A 342 -6.64 -5.20 -42.91
CA ALA A 342 -6.69 -6.35 -43.82
C ALA A 342 -8.14 -6.75 -44.19
N LEU A 343 -9.05 -6.66 -43.23
CA LEU A 343 -10.47 -6.93 -43.42
C LEU A 343 -11.11 -5.89 -44.34
N LEU A 344 -10.84 -4.60 -44.13
CA LEU A 344 -11.28 -3.51 -45.00
C LEU A 344 -10.74 -3.66 -46.43
N ALA A 345 -9.46 -4.01 -46.58
CA ALA A 345 -8.87 -4.25 -47.91
C ALA A 345 -9.56 -5.42 -48.65
N THR A 346 -9.97 -6.45 -47.92
CA THR A 346 -10.69 -7.60 -48.49
C THR A 346 -12.13 -7.24 -48.86
N MET A 347 -12.81 -6.43 -48.04
CA MET A 347 -14.13 -5.87 -48.38
C MET A 347 -14.07 -5.00 -49.64
N ASN A 348 -13.08 -4.11 -49.76
CA ASN A 348 -12.90 -3.27 -50.95
C ASN A 348 -12.69 -4.11 -52.21
N ARG A 349 -11.82 -5.13 -52.16
CA ARG A 349 -11.63 -6.06 -53.29
C ARG A 349 -12.92 -6.76 -53.69
N ARG A 350 -13.72 -7.18 -52.71
CA ARG A 350 -15.02 -7.83 -52.96
C ARG A 350 -16.01 -6.86 -53.60
N ALA A 351 -16.08 -5.62 -53.12
CA ALA A 351 -16.92 -4.57 -53.69
C ALA A 351 -16.51 -4.24 -55.13
N GLU A 352 -15.22 -4.10 -55.41
CA GLU A 352 -14.71 -3.90 -56.77
C GLU A 352 -15.07 -5.06 -57.70
N MET A 353 -14.96 -6.30 -57.23
CA MET A 353 -15.34 -7.48 -58.01
C MET A 353 -16.84 -7.52 -58.29
N GLN A 354 -17.67 -7.16 -57.31
CA GLN A 354 -19.12 -7.03 -57.49
C GLN A 354 -19.46 -5.95 -58.51
N LEU A 355 -18.78 -4.79 -58.46
CA LEU A 355 -18.95 -3.72 -59.45
C LEU A 355 -18.57 -4.19 -60.86
N ARG A 356 -17.46 -4.92 -61.03
CA ARG A 356 -17.07 -5.47 -62.34
C ARG A 356 -18.07 -6.49 -62.86
N LEU A 357 -18.58 -7.38 -62.00
CA LEU A 357 -19.61 -8.36 -62.39
C LEU A 357 -20.90 -7.65 -62.81
N GLN A 358 -21.34 -6.64 -62.07
CA GLN A 358 -22.49 -5.83 -62.43
C GLN A 358 -22.29 -5.15 -63.79
N GLN A 359 -21.11 -4.56 -64.02
CA GLN A 359 -20.76 -3.95 -65.32
C GLN A 359 -20.76 -4.98 -66.47
N THR A 360 -20.34 -6.23 -66.22
CA THR A 360 -20.43 -7.28 -67.24
C THR A 360 -21.87 -7.68 -67.56
N VAL A 361 -22.75 -7.74 -66.56
CA VAL A 361 -24.19 -8.03 -66.77
C VAL A 361 -24.88 -6.86 -67.49
N GLU A 362 -24.52 -5.62 -67.15
CA GLU A 362 -24.99 -4.43 -67.86
C GLU A 362 -24.51 -4.41 -69.32
N GLY A 363 -23.29 -4.88 -69.61
CA GLY A 363 -22.82 -5.04 -70.99
C GLY A 363 -23.63 -6.06 -71.80
N LEU A 364 -24.07 -7.15 -71.16
CA LEU A 364 -24.91 -8.16 -71.79
C LEU A 364 -26.35 -7.67 -72.01
N SER A 365 -26.86 -6.79 -71.13
CA SER A 365 -28.21 -6.23 -71.26
C SER A 365 -28.37 -5.38 -72.52
N VAL A 366 -27.29 -4.73 -73.00
CA VAL A 366 -27.29 -4.01 -74.29
C VAL A 366 -27.72 -4.92 -75.43
N ALA A 367 -27.20 -6.16 -75.49
CA ALA A 367 -27.56 -7.11 -76.52
C ALA A 367 -29.03 -7.56 -76.41
N ALA A 368 -29.48 -7.89 -75.19
CA ALA A 368 -30.86 -8.31 -74.94
C ALA A 368 -31.87 -7.19 -75.27
N ILE A 369 -31.64 -5.96 -74.80
CA ILE A 369 -32.50 -4.80 -75.06
C ILE A 369 -32.52 -4.47 -76.55
N SER A 370 -31.36 -4.49 -77.23
CA SER A 370 -31.29 -4.23 -78.67
C SER A 370 -32.11 -5.26 -79.47
N TYR A 371 -32.07 -6.54 -79.09
CA TYR A 371 -32.88 -7.59 -79.71
C TYR A 371 -34.38 -7.31 -79.56
N TYR A 372 -34.84 -6.95 -78.35
CA TYR A 372 -36.25 -6.61 -78.11
C TYR A 372 -36.70 -5.38 -78.91
N ILE A 373 -35.87 -4.33 -79.01
CA ILE A 373 -36.17 -3.13 -79.80
C ILE A 373 -36.29 -3.46 -81.29
N VAL A 374 -35.35 -4.21 -81.85
CA VAL A 374 -35.40 -4.66 -83.25
C VAL A 374 -36.66 -5.50 -83.51
N GLY A 375 -37.02 -6.39 -82.57
CA GLY A 375 -38.27 -7.14 -82.62
C GLY A 375 -39.50 -6.24 -82.65
N LEU A 376 -39.55 -5.21 -81.78
CA LEU A 376 -40.66 -4.26 -81.70
C LEU A 376 -40.80 -3.45 -83.01
N VAL A 377 -39.68 -2.98 -83.57
CA VAL A 377 -39.65 -2.27 -84.85
C VAL A 377 -40.09 -3.20 -85.99
N GLY A 378 -39.67 -4.47 -85.98
CA GLY A 378 -40.11 -5.46 -86.95
C GLY A 378 -41.62 -5.74 -86.89
N TYR A 379 -42.21 -5.80 -85.70
CA TYR A 379 -43.66 -5.93 -85.55
C TYR A 379 -44.39 -4.66 -86.01
N ALA A 380 -43.89 -3.47 -85.68
CA ALA A 380 -44.47 -2.21 -86.13
C ALA A 380 -44.40 -2.05 -87.67
N ALA A 381 -43.27 -2.42 -88.28
CA ALA A 381 -43.09 -2.39 -89.74
C ALA A 381 -44.06 -3.35 -90.46
N LYS A 382 -44.39 -4.49 -89.85
CA LYS A 382 -45.41 -5.42 -90.37
C LYS A 382 -46.85 -4.94 -90.17
N ALA A 383 -47.09 -4.06 -89.20
CA ALA A 383 -48.41 -3.49 -88.94
C ALA A 383 -48.77 -2.32 -89.88
N VAL A 384 -47.77 -1.72 -90.54
CA VAL A 384 -47.99 -0.72 -91.59
C VAL A 384 -48.40 -1.45 -92.87
N SER A 385 -49.62 -1.19 -93.36
CA SER A 385 -50.13 -1.79 -94.59
C SER A 385 -49.35 -1.29 -95.82
N HIS A 386 -49.22 -2.15 -96.82
CA HIS A 386 -48.42 -1.95 -98.04
C HIS A 386 -48.84 -0.75 -98.91
N ASP A 387 -49.95 -0.08 -98.57
CA ASP A 387 -50.54 1.06 -99.30
C ASP A 387 -49.96 2.43 -98.92
N LEU A 388 -49.17 2.53 -97.83
CA LEU A 388 -48.67 3.82 -97.34
C LEU A 388 -47.18 4.07 -97.63
N LEU A 389 -46.34 3.03 -97.80
CA LEU A 389 -44.90 3.13 -98.06
C LEU A 389 -44.40 1.92 -98.89
N PRO A 390 -43.74 2.10 -100.04
CA PRO A 390 -43.27 1.01 -100.92
C PRO A 390 -41.90 0.46 -100.46
N VAL A 391 -41.78 0.08 -99.19
CA VAL A 391 -40.52 -0.41 -98.62
C VAL A 391 -40.76 -1.77 -97.97
N ASP A 392 -39.97 -2.77 -98.35
CA ASP A 392 -40.02 -4.12 -97.79
C ASP A 392 -39.76 -4.06 -96.26
N PRO A 393 -40.67 -4.57 -95.42
CA PRO A 393 -40.48 -4.66 -93.97
C PRO A 393 -39.15 -5.32 -93.54
N ALA A 394 -38.58 -6.20 -94.37
CA ALA A 394 -37.27 -6.81 -94.12
C ALA A 394 -36.12 -5.79 -94.18
N VAL A 395 -36.19 -4.81 -95.09
CA VAL A 395 -35.17 -3.75 -95.23
C VAL A 395 -35.24 -2.78 -94.05
N ILE A 396 -36.45 -2.40 -93.62
CA ILE A 396 -36.66 -1.55 -92.44
C ILE A 396 -36.14 -2.25 -91.18
N THR A 397 -36.43 -3.53 -91.01
CA THR A 397 -35.96 -4.31 -89.85
C THR A 397 -34.44 -4.43 -89.87
N GLY A 398 -33.83 -4.74 -91.02
CA GLY A 398 -32.37 -4.82 -91.17
C GLY A 398 -31.64 -3.51 -90.90
N LEU A 399 -32.17 -2.38 -91.39
CA LEU A 399 -31.59 -1.05 -91.14
C LEU A 399 -31.74 -0.61 -89.68
N SER A 400 -32.76 -1.10 -88.97
CA SER A 400 -32.97 -0.78 -87.56
C SER A 400 -31.99 -1.47 -86.61
N VAL A 401 -31.34 -2.57 -87.00
CA VAL A 401 -30.34 -3.29 -86.19
C VAL A 401 -29.15 -2.40 -85.77
N PRO A 402 -28.38 -1.79 -86.71
CA PRO A 402 -27.25 -0.94 -86.33
C PRO A 402 -27.71 0.30 -85.55
N LEU A 403 -28.87 0.87 -85.89
CA LEU A 403 -29.46 2.02 -85.19
C LEU A 403 -29.86 1.68 -83.75
N ALA A 404 -30.51 0.54 -83.50
CA ALA A 404 -30.90 0.07 -82.19
C ALA A 404 -29.68 -0.23 -81.30
N VAL A 405 -28.68 -0.95 -81.84
CA VAL A 405 -27.46 -1.26 -81.09
C VAL A 405 -26.67 0.01 -80.75
N LEU A 406 -26.49 0.93 -81.72
CA LEU A 406 -25.75 2.17 -81.47
C LEU A 406 -26.48 3.10 -80.51
N SER A 407 -27.81 3.20 -80.59
CA SER A 407 -28.61 4.03 -79.69
C SER A 407 -28.61 3.50 -78.26
N VAL A 408 -28.85 2.19 -78.06
CA VAL A 408 -28.78 1.57 -76.73
C VAL A 408 -27.36 1.68 -76.16
N TRP A 409 -26.34 1.45 -76.98
CA TRP A 409 -24.95 1.62 -76.54
C TRP A 409 -24.64 3.06 -76.15
N TRP A 410 -25.09 4.07 -76.91
CA TRP A 410 -24.92 5.48 -76.57
C TRP A 410 -25.64 5.86 -75.27
N VAL A 411 -26.87 5.39 -75.06
CA VAL A 411 -27.64 5.65 -73.84
C VAL A 411 -26.98 5.01 -72.63
N VAL A 412 -26.60 3.72 -72.71
CA VAL A 412 -25.92 3.02 -71.62
C VAL A 412 -24.54 3.64 -71.34
N ARG A 413 -23.78 4.01 -72.38
CA ARG A 413 -22.51 4.74 -72.24
C ARG A 413 -22.71 6.12 -71.62
N GLY A 414 -23.78 6.83 -71.96
CA GLY A 414 -24.13 8.13 -71.39
C GLY A 414 -24.51 8.05 -69.90
N ILE A 415 -25.29 7.04 -69.52
CA ILE A 415 -25.65 6.75 -68.13
C ILE A 415 -24.39 6.39 -67.32
N ARG A 416 -23.48 5.58 -67.90
CA ARG A 416 -22.17 5.24 -67.29
C ARG A 416 -21.33 6.48 -67.02
N LYS A 417 -21.26 7.42 -67.98
CA LYS A 417 -20.45 8.63 -67.83
C LYS A 417 -20.99 9.55 -66.72
N ARG A 418 -22.31 9.61 -66.54
CA ARG A 418 -22.96 10.41 -65.48
C ARG A 418 -22.84 9.80 -64.08
N HIS A 419 -22.81 8.47 -63.96
CA HIS A 419 -22.63 7.80 -62.66
C HIS A 419 -21.15 7.58 -62.28
N GLY A 420 -20.22 7.70 -63.22
CA GLY A 420 -18.78 7.59 -62.97
C GLY A 420 -18.10 8.85 -62.43
N GLU A 421 -18.78 10.00 -62.40
CA GLU A 421 -18.24 11.28 -61.90
C GLU A 421 -18.70 11.62 -60.48
N GLY A 422 -19.37 10.68 -59.78
CA GLY A 422 -19.98 10.88 -58.46
C GLY A 422 -19.48 9.98 -57.33
N HIS A 423 -18.19 9.61 -57.33
CA HIS A 423 -17.55 8.94 -56.20
C HIS A 423 -16.18 9.55 -55.88
#